data_AF-A0A7J4R8U7-F1
#
_entry.id   AF-A0A7J4R8U7-F1
#
_cell.length_a   1.000
_cell.length_b   1.000
_cell.length_c   1.000
_cell.angle_alpha   90.00
_cell.angle_beta   90.00
_cell.angle_gamma   90.00
#
_symmetry.space_group_name_H-M   'P 1'
#
loop_
_entity.id
_entity.type
_entity.pdbx_description
1 polymer ?
#
loop_
_entity_poly.entity_id
_entity_poly.type
_entity_poly.pdbx_seq_one_letter_code
_entity_poly.pdbx_strand_id
1 'polypeptide(L)'
;MDNGIGCVILAAGRSSRLGKPKALIEIEGVSLISWILSRLTKVGLRPIVVTREGLVEKIRDSVGDIEIIVNDEPELGRTGSVKIGL
;
A
#
# COMPACT_ATOMS: atom_id res chain seq x y z
N MET A 1 -10.63 -20.01 -2.81
CA MET A 1 -10.21 -20.64 -1.55
C MET A 1 -9.62 -19.53 -0.71
N ASP A 2 -10.12 -19.31 0.50
CA ASP A 2 -9.43 -18.44 1.45
C ASP A 2 -8.25 -19.23 2.00
N ASN A 3 -7.02 -18.82 1.65
CA ASN A 3 -5.81 -19.54 2.04
C ASN A 3 -5.44 -19.34 3.53
N GLY A 4 -6.32 -18.71 4.33
CA GLY A 4 -6.06 -18.38 5.74
C GLY A 4 -4.93 -17.36 5.97
N ILE A 5 -4.40 -16.77 4.90
CA ILE A 5 -3.26 -15.86 4.92
C ILE A 5 -3.74 -14.44 4.75
N GLY A 6 -3.55 -13.61 5.78
CA GLY A 6 -3.69 -12.16 5.68
C GLY A 6 -2.49 -11.53 4.99
N CYS A 7 -2.71 -10.44 4.25
CA CYS A 7 -1.66 -9.71 3.56
C CYS A 7 -1.84 -8.20 3.79
N VAL A 8 -0.79 -7.56 4.28
CA VAL A 8 -0.78 -6.12 4.56
C VAL A 8 0.36 -5.48 3.79
N ILE A 9 0.07 -4.43 3.03
CA ILE A 9 1.05 -3.63 2.31
C ILE A 9 1.22 -2.30 3.02
N LEU A 10 2.42 -2.04 3.54
CA LEU A 10 2.74 -0.76 4.19
C LEU A 10 3.23 0.25 3.15
N ALA A 11 2.43 1.27 2.87
CA ALA A 11 2.67 2.31 1.87
C ALA A 11 2.71 3.75 2.42
N ALA A 12 2.68 3.94 3.75
CA ALA A 12 2.62 5.25 4.40
C ALA A 12 3.97 6.05 4.46
N GLY A 13 5.04 5.52 3.86
CA GLY A 13 6.40 6.03 3.99
C GLY A 13 6.63 7.38 3.28
N ARG A 14 7.33 8.31 3.98
CA ARG A 14 7.61 9.68 3.49
C ARG A 14 8.44 9.76 2.21
N SER A 15 9.20 8.72 1.88
CA SER A 15 10.03 8.67 0.67
C SER A 15 11.01 9.86 0.55
N SER A 16 11.51 10.38 1.68
CA SER A 16 12.23 11.66 1.75
C SER A 16 13.47 11.75 0.87
N ARG A 17 14.24 10.66 0.72
CA ARG A 17 15.42 10.63 -0.17
C ARG A 17 15.05 10.63 -1.65
N LEU A 18 13.88 10.09 -1.99
CA LEU A 18 13.39 10.02 -3.37
C LEU A 18 12.64 11.30 -3.78
N GLY A 19 12.11 12.06 -2.81
CA GLY A 19 11.38 13.31 -3.04
C GLY A 19 9.95 13.15 -3.55
N LYS A 20 9.55 11.93 -3.94
CA LYS A 20 8.19 11.57 -4.37
C LYS A 20 7.71 10.28 -3.71
N PRO A 21 6.40 10.04 -3.59
CA PRO A 21 5.88 8.83 -2.95
C PRO A 21 6.37 7.55 -3.66
N LYS A 22 7.16 6.72 -2.98
CA LYS A 22 7.76 5.52 -3.57
C LYS A 22 6.72 4.55 -4.12
N ALA A 23 5.58 4.42 -3.45
CA ALA A 23 4.45 3.58 -3.86
C ALA A 23 3.92 3.93 -5.26
N LEU A 24 4.06 5.20 -5.66
CA LEU A 24 3.53 5.75 -6.91
C LEU A 24 4.64 5.96 -7.97
N ILE A 25 5.86 5.45 -7.76
CA ILE A 25 6.84 5.43 -8.85
C ILE A 25 6.32 4.50 -9.93
N GLU A 26 6.30 4.98 -11.17
CA GLU A 26 6.02 4.16 -12.34
C GLU A 26 7.29 3.52 -12.88
N ILE A 27 7.17 2.24 -13.23
CA ILE A 27 8.15 1.47 -13.99
C ILE A 27 7.41 0.93 -15.19
N GLU A 28 7.84 1.32 -16.39
CA GLU A 28 7.15 0.99 -17.65
C GLU A 28 5.65 1.37 -17.63
N GLY A 29 5.33 2.56 -17.10
CA GLY A 29 3.97 3.10 -17.03
C GLY A 29 3.06 2.47 -15.98
N VAL A 30 3.57 1.58 -15.11
CA VAL A 30 2.78 0.95 -14.05
C VAL A 30 3.39 1.29 -12.69
N SER A 31 2.56 1.79 -11.77
CA SER A 31 3.01 2.18 -10.44
C SER A 31 3.51 0.99 -9.61
N LEU A 32 4.47 1.23 -8.70
CA LEU A 32 5.03 0.19 -7.85
C LEU A 32 3.96 -0.52 -7.00
N ILE A 33 2.97 0.22 -6.49
CA ILE A 33 1.85 -0.35 -5.73
C ILE A 33 0.96 -1.23 -6.61
N SER A 34 0.68 -0.83 -7.85
CA SER A 34 -0.04 -1.65 -8.83
C SER A 34 0.73 -2.93 -9.17
N TRP A 35 2.05 -2.83 -9.36
CA TRP A 35 2.93 -3.98 -9.57
C TRP A 35 2.83 -5.01 -8.44
N ILE A 36 2.80 -4.56 -7.18
CA ILE A 36 2.73 -5.42 -6.00
C ILE A 36 1.35 -6.06 -5.89
N LEU A 37 0.28 -5.24 -5.93
CA LEU A 37 -1.09 -5.71 -5.80
C LEU A 37 -1.45 -6.74 -6.88
N SER A 38 -1.13 -6.46 -8.15
CA SER A 38 -1.39 -7.37 -9.27
C SER A 38 -0.79 -8.77 -9.05
N ARG A 39 0.39 -8.87 -8.42
CA ARG A 39 1.05 -10.16 -8.16
C ARG A 39 0.41 -10.89 -7.00
N LEU A 40 0.08 -10.18 -5.92
CA LEU A 40 -0.53 -10.77 -4.74
C LEU A 40 -1.96 -11.25 -5.04
N THR A 41 -2.74 -10.47 -5.79
CA THR A 41 -4.09 -10.88 -6.19
C THR A 41 -4.09 -12.06 -7.16
N LYS A 42 -3.11 -12.14 -8.08
CA LYS A 42 -2.92 -13.30 -8.97
C LYS A 42 -2.67 -14.61 -8.23
N VAL A 43 -2.10 -14.57 -7.03
CA VAL A 43 -1.90 -15.77 -6.18
C VAL A 43 -3.03 -15.99 -5.18
N GLY A 44 -4.14 -15.24 -5.31
CA GLY A 44 -5.35 -15.41 -4.51
C GLY A 44 -5.34 -14.66 -3.17
N LEU A 45 -4.37 -13.76 -2.92
CA LEU A 45 -4.38 -12.91 -1.73
C LEU A 45 -5.28 -11.69 -1.94
N ARG A 46 -5.81 -11.17 -0.83
CA ARG A 46 -6.58 -9.92 -0.78
C ARG A 46 -5.85 -8.93 0.12
N PRO A 47 -4.91 -8.12 -0.41
CA PRO A 47 -4.08 -7.27 0.41
C PRO A 47 -4.84 -6.05 0.93
N ILE A 48 -4.62 -5.69 2.19
CA ILE A 48 -5.01 -4.40 2.78
C ILE A 48 -3.83 -3.45 2.64
N VAL A 49 -4.05 -2.26 2.12
CA VAL A 49 -3.01 -1.22 2.00
C VAL A 49 -3.09 -0.26 3.17
N VAL A 50 -2.03 -0.19 3.98
CA VAL A 50 -1.90 0.81 5.03
C VAL A 50 -1.10 2.00 4.52
N THR A 51 -1.72 3.17 4.43
CA THR A 51 -1.08 4.38 3.88
C THR A 51 -1.33 5.60 4.77
N ARG A 52 -0.87 6.78 4.34
CA ARG A 52 -1.22 8.07 4.96
C ARG A 52 -2.30 8.76 4.14
N GLU A 53 -3.09 9.62 4.79
CA GLU A 53 -4.24 10.32 4.18
C GLU A 53 -3.91 10.94 2.81
N GLY A 54 -2.83 11.72 2.72
CA GLY A 54 -2.44 12.40 1.49
C GLY A 54 -2.01 11.50 0.31
N LEU A 55 -2.01 10.18 0.48
CA LEU A 55 -1.74 9.20 -0.60
C LEU A 55 -2.95 8.34 -0.96
N VAL A 56 -4.05 8.41 -0.22
CA VAL A 56 -5.20 7.51 -0.40
C VAL A 56 -5.76 7.62 -1.82
N GLU A 57 -6.16 8.81 -2.24
CA GLU A 57 -6.77 9.02 -3.56
C GLU A 57 -5.81 8.67 -4.70
N LYS A 58 -4.53 9.06 -4.60
CA LYS A 58 -3.53 8.71 -5.62
C LYS A 58 -3.30 7.20 -5.74
N ILE A 59 -3.41 6.47 -4.64
CA ILE A 59 -3.32 5.01 -4.66
C ILE A 59 -4.57 4.43 -5.34
N ARG A 60 -5.77 4.89 -4.95
CA ARG A 60 -7.04 4.46 -5.58
C ARG A 60 -7.06 4.73 -7.09
N ASP A 61 -6.65 5.92 -7.51
CA ASP A 61 -6.51 6.27 -8.92
C ASP A 61 -5.58 5.30 -9.68
N SER A 62 -4.56 4.80 -9.00
CA SER A 62 -3.57 3.91 -9.60
C SER A 62 -3.98 2.43 -9.66
N VAL A 63 -4.83 1.96 -8.75
CA VAL A 63 -5.07 0.52 -8.54
C VAL A 63 -6.54 0.13 -8.48
N GLY A 64 -7.45 1.10 -8.53
CA GLY A 64 -8.89 0.92 -8.39
C GLY A 64 -9.33 0.80 -6.93
N ASP A 65 -10.53 0.25 -6.75
CA ASP A 65 -11.13 0.06 -5.44
C ASP A 65 -10.46 -1.11 -4.70
N ILE A 66 -9.81 -0.78 -3.58
CA ILE A 66 -9.09 -1.71 -2.71
C ILE A 66 -9.31 -1.31 -1.26
N GLU A 67 -9.12 -2.27 -0.35
CA GLU A 67 -9.16 -1.98 1.08
C GLU A 67 -7.94 -1.16 1.50
N ILE A 68 -8.19 0.04 2.04
CA ILE A 68 -7.18 0.98 2.49
C ILE A 68 -7.45 1.34 3.94
N ILE A 69 -6.41 1.27 4.77
CA ILE A 69 -6.41 1.78 6.14
C ILE A 69 -5.45 2.97 6.20
N VAL A 70 -5.89 4.05 6.84
CA VAL A 70 -5.07 5.25 7.05
C VAL A 70 -4.33 5.11 8.37
N ASN A 71 -3.00 5.23 8.33
CA ASN A 71 -2.18 5.53 9.50
C ASN A 71 -2.01 7.05 9.56
N ASP A 72 -2.55 7.68 10.60
CA ASP A 72 -2.39 9.12 10.87
C ASP A 72 -1.01 9.46 11.45
N GLU A 73 -0.31 8.47 12.03
CA GLU A 73 0.98 8.64 12.70
C GLU A 73 2.11 7.76 12.14
N PRO A 74 2.33 7.72 10.80
CA PRO A 74 3.36 6.87 10.19
C PRO A 74 4.80 7.27 10.57
N GLU A 75 4.99 8.46 11.13
CA GLU A 75 6.25 8.97 11.66
C GLU A 75 6.70 8.24 12.94
N LEU A 76 5.77 7.60 13.67
CA LEU A 76 6.08 6.76 14.84
C LEU A 76 6.74 5.42 14.44
N GLY A 77 6.95 5.21 13.15
CA GLY A 77 7.63 4.05 12.59
C GLY A 77 6.67 2.97 12.11
N ARG A 78 7.26 1.87 11.63
CA ARG A 78 6.53 0.83 10.90
C ARG A 78 5.57 0.03 11.80
N THR A 79 5.88 -0.10 13.09
CA THR A 79 5.12 -0.94 14.03
C THR A 79 3.66 -0.47 14.16
N GLY A 80 3.41 0.84 14.20
CA GLY A 80 2.05 1.38 14.21
C GLY A 80 1.27 0.97 12.97
N SER A 81 1.88 1.12 11.78
CA SER A 81 1.26 0.70 10.52
C SER A 81 0.96 -0.80 10.46
N VAL A 82 1.83 -1.65 11.03
CA VAL A 82 1.55 -3.09 11.11
C VAL A 82 0.37 -3.37 12.02
N LYS A 83 0.33 -2.76 13.22
CA LYS A 83 -0.74 -2.99 14.20
C LYS A 83 -2.13 -2.64 13.68
N ILE A 84 -2.26 -1.56 12.92
CA ILE A 84 -3.57 -1.14 12.38
C ILE A 84 -3.98 -1.91 11.13
N GLY A 85 -3.05 -2.62 10.48
CA GLY A 85 -3.32 -3.43 9.30
C GLY A 85 -3.58 -4.91 9.60
N LEU A 86 -3.34 -5.34 10.84
CA LEU A 86 -3.65 -6.68 11.34
C LEU A 86 -4.97 -6.66 12.09
#